data_AF-A0A3D2HW24-F1
#
_entry.id   AF-A0A3D2HW24-F1
#
_cell.length_a   1.000
_cell.length_b   1.000
_cell.length_c   1.000
_cell.angle_alpha   90.00
_cell.angle_beta   90.00
_cell.angle_gamma   90.00
#
_symmetry.space_group_name_H-M   'P 1'
#
loop_
_entity.id
_entity.type
_entity.pdbx_description
1 polymer ?
#
loop_
_entity_poly.entity_id
_entity_poly.type
_entity_poly.pdbx_seq_one_letter_code
_entity_poly.pdbx_strand_id
1 'polypeptide(L)'
;IENGKITLIASTTENPYFYVFNAILSRSTVFEFKQISAEAALKAVRRAVEFMEKRTALKAKPEAGALEYIAGACGGDLRKAMNAVEVLFSAGQPENGVLPLTLEDAKAVTQKSALRADRDGDNHYDLLSALQKSIRGSDPDAACHYLARLLEAGQMPSACRRLMVIAAEDVGLAYPQIIPIVNACVDMALKLGMPEARIPLGDAAVLMATSPKSNSGHIALDAALADVRKGKSGDFPRHLQNVHADSYTMEREQGYLYPHNYPNHWVRQQYLPDELVGTHYYVYAENKLEQAAKQYWDKIKGET
;
A
#
# COMPACT_ATOMS: atom_id res chain seq x y z
N ILE A 1 -16.30 -2.92 -25.39
CA ILE A 1 -17.33 -2.55 -24.40
C ILE A 1 -18.29 -1.55 -25.05
N GLU A 2 -17.81 -0.38 -25.47
CA GLU A 2 -18.67 0.69 -26.05
C GLU A 2 -19.40 0.31 -27.34
N ASN A 3 -18.77 -0.48 -28.20
CA ASN A 3 -19.38 -0.96 -29.45
C ASN A 3 -19.93 -2.39 -29.34
N GLY A 4 -20.07 -2.93 -28.12
CA GLY A 4 -20.64 -4.26 -27.87
C GLY A 4 -19.81 -5.47 -28.33
N LYS A 5 -18.65 -5.28 -28.98
CA LYS A 5 -17.85 -6.39 -29.52
C LYS A 5 -17.25 -7.33 -28.47
N ILE A 6 -17.16 -6.89 -27.22
CA ILE A 6 -16.59 -7.65 -26.10
C ILE A 6 -17.45 -7.46 -24.85
N THR A 7 -17.66 -8.56 -24.12
CA THR A 7 -18.18 -8.55 -22.75
C THR A 7 -17.00 -8.69 -21.81
N LEU A 8 -16.75 -7.67 -20.97
CA LEU A 8 -15.67 -7.72 -19.98
C LEU A 8 -16.21 -8.32 -18.68
N ILE A 9 -15.60 -9.43 -18.25
CA ILE A 9 -15.79 -10.00 -16.92
C ILE A 9 -14.44 -9.96 -16.23
N ALA A 10 -14.35 -9.22 -15.13
CA ALA A 10 -13.12 -9.04 -14.36
C ALA A 10 -13.39 -9.29 -12.88
N SER A 11 -12.37 -9.77 -12.16
CA SER A 11 -12.41 -10.02 -10.72
C SER A 11 -11.18 -9.43 -10.06
N THR A 12 -11.33 -8.84 -8.89
CA THR A 12 -10.24 -8.28 -8.07
C THR A 12 -10.50 -8.58 -6.60
N THR A 13 -9.43 -8.74 -5.82
CA THR A 13 -9.46 -8.81 -4.35
C THR A 13 -9.36 -7.43 -3.71
N GLU A 14 -8.88 -6.43 -4.46
CA GLU A 14 -8.76 -5.04 -4.04
C GLU A 14 -10.06 -4.27 -4.29
N ASN A 15 -10.28 -3.19 -3.55
CA ASN A 15 -11.45 -2.34 -3.75
C ASN A 15 -11.39 -1.69 -5.16
N PRO A 16 -12.35 -2.00 -6.06
CA PRO A 16 -12.30 -1.58 -7.45
C PRO A 16 -12.39 -0.07 -7.65
N TYR A 17 -12.98 0.67 -6.71
CA TYR A 17 -13.10 2.14 -6.79
C TYR A 17 -11.77 2.87 -6.63
N PHE A 18 -10.74 2.22 -6.06
CA PHE A 18 -9.40 2.82 -5.90
C PHE A 18 -8.44 2.47 -7.03
N TYR A 19 -8.59 1.28 -7.64
CA TYR A 19 -7.57 0.71 -8.52
C TYR A 19 -8.03 0.55 -9.98
N VAL A 20 -9.32 0.70 -10.28
CA VAL A 20 -9.86 0.59 -11.64
C VAL A 20 -10.23 1.97 -12.17
N PHE A 21 -9.85 2.26 -13.41
CA PHE A 21 -10.22 3.52 -14.07
C PHE A 21 -11.74 3.70 -14.13
N ASN A 22 -12.21 4.91 -13.78
CA ASN A 22 -13.63 5.27 -13.79
C ASN A 22 -14.31 5.02 -15.14
N ALA A 23 -13.59 5.12 -16.26
CA ALA A 23 -14.13 4.82 -17.58
C ALA A 23 -14.57 3.34 -17.74
N ILE A 24 -13.92 2.41 -17.04
CA ILE A 24 -14.31 1.00 -17.04
C ILE A 24 -15.46 0.79 -16.06
N LEU A 25 -15.37 1.37 -14.86
CA LEU A 25 -16.41 1.25 -13.83
C LEU A 25 -17.76 1.80 -14.28
N SER A 26 -17.78 2.93 -15.00
CA SER A 26 -19.04 3.53 -15.48
C SER A 26 -19.80 2.66 -16.49
N ARG A 27 -19.14 1.64 -17.07
CA ARG A 27 -19.69 0.71 -18.05
C ARG A 27 -19.76 -0.72 -17.52
N SER A 28 -19.50 -0.92 -16.23
CA SER A 28 -19.44 -2.24 -15.58
C SER A 28 -20.39 -2.29 -14.38
N THR A 29 -20.98 -3.45 -14.12
CA THR A 29 -21.70 -3.69 -12.87
C THR A 29 -20.75 -4.31 -11.86
N VAL A 30 -20.60 -3.70 -10.69
CA VAL A 30 -19.74 -4.21 -9.62
C VAL A 30 -20.56 -5.13 -8.73
N PHE A 31 -20.10 -6.37 -8.59
CA PHE A 31 -20.67 -7.34 -7.66
C PHE A 31 -19.66 -7.63 -6.56
N GLU A 32 -20.12 -7.56 -5.32
CA GLU A 32 -19.32 -7.98 -4.17
C GLU A 32 -19.54 -9.46 -3.92
N PHE A 33 -18.44 -10.23 -3.88
CA PHE A 33 -18.47 -11.62 -3.46
C PHE A 33 -18.07 -11.71 -1.98
N LYS A 34 -18.93 -12.31 -1.17
CA LYS A 34 -18.65 -12.56 0.24
C LYS A 34 -17.86 -13.85 0.41
N GLN A 35 -17.14 -13.96 1.52
CA GLN A 35 -16.45 -15.19 1.90
C GLN A 35 -17.45 -16.34 2.03
N ILE A 36 -17.00 -17.53 1.59
CA ILE A 36 -17.80 -18.75 1.62
C ILE A 36 -17.67 -19.39 3.01
N SER A 37 -18.82 -19.75 3.61
CA SER A 37 -18.82 -20.43 4.91
C SER A 37 -18.21 -21.83 4.81
N ALA A 38 -17.68 -22.34 5.93
CA ALA A 38 -17.13 -23.69 6.00
C ALA A 38 -18.17 -24.77 5.58
N GLU A 39 -19.44 -24.59 5.95
CA GLU A 39 -20.54 -25.48 5.57
C GLU A 39 -20.79 -25.49 4.06
N ALA A 40 -20.71 -24.32 3.41
CA ALA A 40 -20.83 -24.20 1.96
C ALA A 40 -19.58 -24.77 1.26
N ALA A 41 -18.39 -24.54 1.82
CA ALA A 41 -17.14 -25.10 1.32
C ALA A 41 -17.11 -26.62 1.40
N LEU A 42 -17.71 -27.22 2.43
CA LEU A 42 -17.82 -28.68 2.57
C LEU A 42 -18.55 -29.32 1.38
N LYS A 43 -19.58 -28.66 0.83
CA LYS A 43 -20.26 -29.13 -0.38
C LYS A 43 -19.31 -29.19 -1.57
N ALA A 44 -18.48 -28.16 -1.74
CA ALA A 44 -17.48 -28.11 -2.80
C ALA A 44 -16.36 -29.15 -2.60
N VAL A 45 -15.91 -29.36 -1.36
CA VAL A 45 -14.93 -30.40 -1.01
C VAL A 45 -15.45 -31.79 -1.35
N ARG A 46 -16.69 -32.12 -0.97
CA ARG A 46 -17.32 -33.41 -1.31
C ARG A 46 -17.40 -33.60 -2.82
N ARG A 47 -17.80 -32.57 -3.56
CA ARG A 47 -17.81 -32.59 -5.03
C ARG A 47 -16.41 -32.77 -5.63
N ALA A 48 -15.39 -32.16 -5.05
CA ALA A 48 -14.01 -32.31 -5.49
C ALA A 48 -13.51 -33.74 -5.28
N VAL A 49 -13.85 -34.37 -4.14
CA VAL A 49 -13.54 -35.78 -3.88
C VAL A 49 -14.22 -36.67 -4.91
N GLU A 50 -15.53 -36.52 -5.13
CA GLU A 50 -16.27 -37.30 -6.14
C GLU A 50 -15.69 -37.13 -7.55
N PHE A 51 -15.27 -35.91 -7.89
CA PHE A 51 -14.61 -35.63 -9.17
C PHE A 51 -13.27 -36.37 -9.29
N MET A 52 -12.45 -36.31 -8.24
CA MET A 52 -11.16 -37.00 -8.22
C MET A 52 -11.32 -38.51 -8.25
N GLU A 53 -12.28 -39.09 -7.52
CA GLU A 53 -12.58 -40.53 -7.59
C GLU A 53 -12.87 -40.99 -9.03
N LYS A 54 -13.65 -40.19 -9.78
CA LYS A 54 -13.95 -40.48 -11.19
C LYS A 54 -12.72 -40.33 -12.07
N ARG A 55 -11.91 -39.29 -11.85
CA ARG A 55 -10.73 -38.98 -12.66
C ARG A 55 -9.61 -40.00 -12.47
N THR A 56 -9.43 -40.51 -11.26
CA THR A 56 -8.35 -41.46 -10.92
C THR A 56 -8.81 -42.92 -10.88
N ALA A 57 -10.12 -43.17 -11.02
CA ALA A 57 -10.74 -44.47 -10.82
C ALA A 57 -10.44 -45.10 -9.44
N LEU A 58 -10.17 -44.26 -8.44
CA LEU A 58 -9.77 -44.67 -7.09
C LEU A 58 -10.78 -44.14 -6.07
N LYS A 59 -11.37 -45.04 -5.28
CA LYS A 59 -12.31 -44.65 -4.23
C LYS A 59 -11.59 -44.07 -3.04
N ALA A 60 -12.09 -42.95 -2.51
CA ALA A 60 -11.58 -42.35 -1.30
C ALA A 60 -12.39 -42.82 -0.08
N LYS A 61 -11.71 -43.02 1.04
CA LYS A 61 -12.31 -43.27 2.35
C LYS A 61 -11.86 -42.16 3.30
N PRO A 62 -12.63 -41.08 3.40
CA PRO A 62 -12.33 -40.01 4.35
C PRO A 62 -12.53 -40.47 5.79
N GLU A 63 -11.55 -40.15 6.63
CA GLU A 63 -11.71 -40.23 8.08
C GLU A 63 -12.75 -39.19 8.54
N ALA A 64 -13.42 -39.48 9.66
CA ALA A 64 -14.38 -38.56 10.26
C ALA A 64 -13.72 -37.19 10.54
N GLY A 65 -14.34 -36.12 10.05
CA GLY A 65 -13.83 -34.77 10.24
C GLY A 65 -12.73 -34.33 9.27
N ALA A 66 -12.16 -35.22 8.44
CA ALA A 66 -11.09 -34.85 7.51
C ALA A 66 -11.57 -33.85 6.44
N LEU A 67 -12.76 -34.07 5.87
CA LEU A 67 -13.32 -33.16 4.85
C LEU A 67 -13.82 -31.86 5.47
N GLU A 68 -14.42 -31.93 6.66
CA GLU A 68 -14.83 -30.77 7.45
C GLU A 68 -13.62 -29.90 7.81
N TYR A 69 -12.50 -30.53 8.14
CA TYR A 69 -11.25 -29.83 8.42
C TYR A 69 -10.72 -29.11 7.18
N ILE A 70 -10.68 -29.76 6.01
CA ILE A 70 -10.28 -29.11 4.74
C ILE A 70 -11.20 -27.93 4.41
N ALA A 71 -12.51 -28.09 4.60
CA ALA A 71 -13.49 -27.06 4.36
C ALA A 71 -13.34 -25.86 5.30
N GLY A 72 -13.06 -26.09 6.59
CA GLY A 72 -12.79 -25.02 7.55
C GLY A 72 -11.46 -24.31 7.29
N ALA A 73 -10.40 -25.08 7.01
CA ALA A 73 -9.04 -24.55 6.84
C ALA A 73 -8.84 -23.71 5.58
N CYS A 74 -9.79 -23.73 4.62
CA CYS A 74 -9.66 -22.97 3.37
C CYS A 74 -9.94 -21.47 3.53
N GLY A 75 -10.52 -21.02 4.65
CA GLY A 75 -10.78 -19.60 4.93
C GLY A 75 -11.67 -18.92 3.88
N GLY A 76 -12.58 -19.68 3.25
CA GLY A 76 -13.49 -19.19 2.21
C GLY A 76 -12.93 -19.23 0.77
N ASP A 77 -11.67 -19.61 0.54
CA ASP A 77 -11.12 -19.83 -0.80
C ASP A 77 -11.27 -21.31 -1.22
N LEU A 78 -12.28 -21.60 -2.04
CA LEU A 78 -12.55 -22.96 -2.53
C LEU A 78 -11.40 -23.55 -3.34
N ARG A 79 -10.57 -22.74 -4.00
CA ARG A 79 -9.42 -23.27 -4.76
C ARG A 79 -8.43 -23.93 -3.81
N LYS A 80 -8.23 -23.39 -2.60
CA LYS A 80 -7.37 -24.01 -1.58
C LYS A 80 -7.91 -25.37 -1.15
N ALA A 81 -9.22 -25.45 -0.93
CA ALA A 81 -9.89 -26.68 -0.56
C ALA A 81 -9.78 -27.75 -1.66
N MET A 82 -10.00 -27.36 -2.93
CA MET A 82 -9.87 -28.27 -4.08
C MET A 82 -8.44 -28.73 -4.31
N ASN A 83 -7.45 -27.83 -4.21
CA ASN A 83 -6.04 -28.18 -4.33
C ASN A 83 -5.61 -29.15 -3.23
N ALA A 84 -6.08 -28.96 -1.99
CA ALA A 84 -5.80 -29.89 -0.89
C ALA A 84 -6.31 -31.30 -1.23
N VAL A 85 -7.55 -31.41 -1.76
CA VAL A 85 -8.09 -32.70 -2.22
C VAL A 85 -7.24 -33.29 -3.36
N GLU A 86 -6.86 -32.50 -4.37
CA GLU A 86 -6.03 -32.99 -5.48
C GLU A 86 -4.65 -33.50 -5.03
N VAL A 87 -4.02 -32.80 -4.09
CA VAL A 87 -2.74 -33.22 -3.48
C VAL A 87 -2.91 -34.53 -2.72
N LEU A 88 -3.98 -34.68 -1.92
CA LEU A 88 -4.23 -35.92 -1.20
C LEU A 88 -4.41 -37.11 -2.16
N PHE A 89 -5.10 -36.91 -3.29
CA PHE A 89 -5.23 -37.94 -4.33
C PHE A 89 -3.94 -38.25 -5.07
N SER A 90 -3.03 -37.28 -5.16
CA SER A 90 -1.76 -37.44 -5.88
C SER A 90 -0.65 -38.02 -5.00
N ALA A 91 -0.66 -37.72 -3.71
CA ALA A 91 0.37 -38.13 -2.75
C ALA A 91 -0.02 -39.34 -1.89
N GLY A 92 -1.32 -39.58 -1.71
CA GLY A 92 -1.80 -40.67 -0.87
C GLY A 92 -1.55 -42.03 -1.50
N GLN A 93 -1.22 -43.01 -0.66
CA GLN A 93 -1.00 -44.39 -1.08
C GLN A 93 -2.28 -45.22 -0.89
N PRO A 94 -2.82 -45.84 -1.96
CA PRO A 94 -4.00 -46.69 -1.84
C PRO A 94 -3.70 -47.95 -1.01
N GLU A 95 -4.62 -48.29 -0.12
CA GLU A 95 -4.63 -49.55 0.63
C GLU A 95 -5.85 -50.38 0.22
N ASN A 96 -5.64 -51.63 -0.22
CA ASN A 96 -6.71 -52.52 -0.67
C ASN A 96 -7.64 -51.90 -1.75
N GLY A 97 -7.06 -51.09 -2.65
CA GLY A 97 -7.81 -50.44 -3.74
C GLY A 97 -8.63 -49.22 -3.33
N VAL A 98 -8.42 -48.70 -2.12
CA VAL A 98 -9.09 -47.51 -1.58
C VAL A 98 -8.04 -46.53 -1.05
N LEU A 99 -8.24 -45.24 -1.30
CA LEU A 99 -7.39 -44.17 -0.80
C LEU A 99 -7.86 -43.72 0.60
N PRO A 100 -7.11 -43.99 1.69
CA PRO A 100 -7.41 -43.37 2.97
C PRO A 100 -7.15 -41.86 2.89
N LEU A 101 -8.12 -41.04 3.28
CA LEU A 101 -7.91 -39.61 3.50
C LEU A 101 -7.95 -39.35 4.99
N THR A 102 -6.78 -39.37 5.64
CA THR A 102 -6.67 -39.21 7.09
C THR A 102 -6.79 -37.73 7.49
N LEU A 103 -7.19 -37.50 8.74
CA LEU A 103 -7.22 -36.15 9.31
C LEU A 103 -5.80 -35.56 9.45
N GLU A 104 -4.79 -36.40 9.67
CA GLU A 104 -3.39 -35.97 9.74
C GLU A 104 -2.90 -35.45 8.38
N ASP A 105 -3.16 -36.20 7.30
CA ASP A 105 -2.80 -35.76 5.95
C ASP A 105 -3.55 -34.48 5.57
N ALA A 106 -4.84 -34.41 5.89
CA ALA A 106 -5.66 -33.20 5.71
C ALA A 106 -5.06 -31.99 6.45
N LYS A 107 -4.58 -32.15 7.68
CA LYS A 107 -3.86 -31.12 8.43
C LYS A 107 -2.54 -30.74 7.79
N ALA A 108 -1.73 -31.71 7.36
CA ALA A 108 -0.43 -31.49 6.75
C ALA A 108 -0.54 -30.71 5.43
N VAL A 109 -1.50 -31.06 4.56
CA VAL A 109 -1.67 -30.38 3.26
C VAL A 109 -2.28 -28.99 3.40
N THR A 110 -3.08 -28.75 4.44
CA THR A 110 -3.73 -27.45 4.69
C THR A 110 -2.88 -26.50 5.53
N GLN A 111 -2.00 -26.96 6.43
CA GLN A 111 -1.10 -26.09 7.23
C GLN A 111 -0.20 -25.20 6.36
N LYS A 112 0.30 -25.72 5.23
CA LYS A 112 1.06 -24.92 4.25
C LYS A 112 0.22 -23.83 3.57
N SER A 113 -1.11 -23.97 3.57
CA SER A 113 -2.07 -23.06 2.92
C SER A 113 -2.72 -22.07 3.91
N ALA A 114 -2.92 -22.48 5.16
CA ALA A 114 -3.51 -21.69 6.25
C ALA A 114 -2.55 -20.61 6.81
N LEU A 115 -1.25 -20.89 6.88
CA LEU A 115 -0.21 -19.91 7.22
C LEU A 115 -0.18 -18.70 6.26
N ARG A 116 -0.68 -18.88 5.03
CA ARG A 116 -0.88 -17.83 4.02
C ARG A 116 -2.25 -17.15 4.09
N ALA A 117 -3.22 -17.67 4.84
CA ALA A 117 -4.64 -17.25 4.80
C ALA A 117 -5.09 -16.46 6.04
N ASP A 118 -4.64 -16.86 7.23
CA ASP A 118 -5.02 -16.23 8.52
C ASP A 118 -4.41 -14.82 8.74
N ARG A 119 -3.73 -14.31 7.71
CA ARG A 119 -3.00 -13.04 7.69
C ARG A 119 -3.66 -11.92 6.88
N ASP A 120 -4.75 -12.20 6.16
CA ASP A 120 -5.27 -11.28 5.12
C ASP A 120 -6.43 -10.38 5.57
N GLY A 121 -7.12 -10.65 6.68
CA GLY A 121 -8.29 -9.86 7.09
C GLY A 121 -7.99 -8.82 8.18
N ASP A 122 -8.04 -9.27 9.43
CA ASP A 122 -8.08 -8.36 10.58
C ASP A 122 -6.69 -7.88 11.03
N ASN A 123 -5.66 -8.73 10.91
CA ASN A 123 -4.31 -8.37 11.34
C ASN A 123 -3.49 -7.59 10.29
N HIS A 124 -3.96 -7.48 9.04
CA HIS A 124 -3.17 -6.86 7.96
C HIS A 124 -2.91 -5.38 8.22
N TYR A 125 -3.97 -4.62 8.51
CA TYR A 125 -3.87 -3.19 8.78
C TYR A 125 -3.13 -2.92 10.09
N ASP A 126 -3.32 -3.77 11.09
CA ASP A 126 -2.59 -3.67 12.36
C ASP A 126 -1.09 -3.93 12.18
N LEU A 127 -0.70 -4.87 11.32
CA LEU A 127 0.71 -5.10 10.99
C LEU A 127 1.34 -3.91 10.26
N LEU A 128 0.65 -3.32 9.28
CA LEU A 128 1.14 -2.10 8.60
C LEU A 128 1.23 -0.92 9.56
N SER A 129 0.22 -0.77 10.42
CA SER A 129 0.13 0.24 11.47
C SER A 129 1.28 0.09 12.47
N ALA A 130 1.56 -1.12 12.91
CA ALA A 130 2.64 -1.45 13.82
C ALA A 130 4.01 -1.19 13.18
N LEU A 131 4.23 -1.63 11.94
CA LEU A 131 5.46 -1.33 11.18
C LEU A 131 5.73 0.18 11.12
N GLN A 132 4.72 0.96 10.73
CA GLN A 132 4.87 2.41 10.66
C GLN A 132 5.13 3.04 12.02
N LYS A 133 4.37 2.64 13.05
CA LYS A 133 4.56 3.19 14.41
C LYS A 133 5.91 2.84 14.98
N SER A 134 6.45 1.65 14.73
CA SER A 134 7.81 1.27 15.14
C SER A 134 8.87 2.12 14.45
N ILE A 135 8.78 2.31 13.13
CA ILE A 135 9.74 3.14 12.40
C ILE A 135 9.64 4.61 12.85
N ARG A 136 8.43 5.16 12.94
CA ARG A 136 8.18 6.53 13.44
C ARG A 136 8.70 6.69 14.88
N GLY A 137 8.45 5.70 15.73
CA GLY A 137 8.90 5.62 17.12
C GLY A 137 10.40 5.37 17.28
N SER A 138 11.13 5.22 16.18
CA SER A 138 12.58 4.98 16.14
C SER A 138 13.02 3.68 16.81
N ASP A 139 12.21 2.63 16.68
CA ASP A 139 12.50 1.27 17.15
C ASP A 139 12.84 0.36 15.95
N PRO A 140 14.13 0.15 15.63
CA PRO A 140 14.55 -0.66 14.49
C PRO A 140 14.26 -2.15 14.69
N ASP A 141 14.28 -2.64 15.92
CA ASP A 141 14.02 -4.06 16.23
C ASP A 141 12.56 -4.41 15.98
N ALA A 142 11.64 -3.59 16.49
CA ALA A 142 10.21 -3.74 16.24
C ALA A 142 9.87 -3.53 14.77
N ALA A 143 10.52 -2.58 14.09
CA ALA A 143 10.36 -2.37 12.65
C ALA A 143 10.73 -3.63 11.85
N CYS A 144 11.88 -4.24 12.13
CA CYS A 144 12.30 -5.51 11.54
C CYS A 144 11.29 -6.64 11.83
N HIS A 145 10.80 -6.74 13.07
CA HIS A 145 9.84 -7.76 13.46
C HIS A 145 8.52 -7.65 12.68
N TYR A 146 7.91 -6.46 12.61
CA TYR A 146 6.65 -6.27 11.90
C TYR A 146 6.81 -6.37 10.38
N LEU A 147 7.95 -5.92 9.84
CA LEU A 147 8.26 -6.13 8.42
C LEU A 147 8.39 -7.62 8.10
N ALA A 148 9.12 -8.39 8.90
CA ALA A 148 9.24 -9.83 8.72
C ALA A 148 7.86 -10.51 8.78
N ARG A 149 6.98 -10.07 9.70
CA ARG A 149 5.60 -10.56 9.76
C ARG A 149 4.78 -10.21 8.52
N LEU A 150 5.02 -9.09 7.84
CA LEU A 150 4.37 -8.79 6.57
C LEU A 150 4.94 -9.62 5.42
N LEU A 151 6.26 -9.81 5.37
CA LEU A 151 6.92 -10.56 4.29
C LEU A 151 6.57 -12.05 4.32
N GLU A 152 6.59 -12.65 5.50
CA GLU A 152 6.14 -14.04 5.71
C GLU A 152 4.64 -14.21 5.38
N ALA A 153 3.85 -13.13 5.44
CA ALA A 153 2.45 -13.13 5.03
C ALA A 153 2.25 -13.09 3.51
N GLY A 154 3.32 -12.93 2.73
CA GLY A 154 3.21 -12.62 1.29
C GLY A 154 2.76 -11.19 1.00
N GLN A 155 2.75 -10.31 2.00
CA GLN A 155 2.25 -8.93 1.91
C GLN A 155 3.34 -7.92 1.49
N MET A 156 4.31 -8.37 0.69
CA MET A 156 5.44 -7.55 0.21
C MET A 156 4.97 -6.28 -0.53
N PRO A 157 3.98 -6.31 -1.46
CA PRO A 157 3.54 -5.09 -2.13
C PRO A 157 2.99 -4.02 -1.16
N SER A 158 2.26 -4.45 -0.12
CA SER A 158 1.72 -3.56 0.91
C SER A 158 2.84 -2.99 1.80
N ALA A 159 3.84 -3.81 2.16
CA ALA A 159 5.02 -3.34 2.89
C ALA A 159 5.82 -2.31 2.08
N CYS A 160 6.08 -2.54 0.80
CA CYS A 160 6.77 -1.60 -0.09
C CYS A 160 6.06 -0.24 -0.13
N ARG A 161 4.74 -0.23 -0.36
CA ARG A 161 3.95 1.01 -0.36
C ARG A 161 4.03 1.73 0.98
N ARG A 162 3.93 1.00 2.09
CA ARG A 162 3.99 1.57 3.43
C ARG A 162 5.36 2.18 3.75
N LEU A 163 6.46 1.52 3.36
CA LEU A 163 7.81 2.06 3.56
C LEU A 163 8.01 3.38 2.80
N MET A 164 7.49 3.52 1.57
CA MET A 164 7.54 4.79 0.84
C MET A 164 6.74 5.90 1.52
N VAL A 165 5.57 5.57 2.09
CA VAL A 165 4.79 6.53 2.90
C VAL A 165 5.62 7.01 4.10
N ILE A 166 6.21 6.09 4.86
CA ILE A 166 6.99 6.42 6.06
C ILE A 166 8.19 7.30 5.72
N ALA A 167 8.87 7.05 4.60
CA ALA A 167 10.00 7.84 4.15
C ALA A 167 9.64 9.32 3.98
N ALA A 168 8.46 9.62 3.42
CA ALA A 168 7.98 10.99 3.22
C ALA A 168 7.26 11.58 4.44
N GLU A 169 6.51 10.77 5.18
CA GLU A 169 5.64 11.19 6.29
C GLU A 169 6.41 11.43 7.59
N ASP A 170 7.30 10.49 7.95
CA ASP A 170 7.88 10.39 9.30
C ASP A 170 9.38 10.78 9.33
N VAL A 171 10.12 10.60 8.24
CA VAL A 171 11.52 11.08 8.11
C VAL A 171 11.56 12.40 7.33
N GLY A 172 10.98 12.43 6.13
CA GLY A 172 10.68 13.65 5.38
C GLY A 172 11.87 14.59 5.24
N LEU A 173 11.67 15.86 5.63
CA LEU A 173 12.67 16.91 5.47
C LEU A 173 13.82 16.85 6.47
N ALA A 174 13.71 16.02 7.52
CA ALA A 174 14.81 15.80 8.45
C ALA A 174 15.99 15.05 7.81
N TYR A 175 15.73 14.23 6.80
CA TYR A 175 16.73 13.61 5.94
C TYR A 175 16.18 13.37 4.52
N PRO A 176 16.13 14.39 3.64
CA PRO A 176 15.42 14.31 2.36
C PRO A 176 15.89 13.19 1.43
N GLN A 177 17.17 12.79 1.52
CA GLN A 177 17.72 11.68 0.74
C GLN A 177 17.10 10.32 1.09
N ILE A 178 16.38 10.22 2.21
CA ILE A 178 15.65 9.00 2.56
C ILE A 178 14.62 8.61 1.50
N ILE A 179 13.97 9.58 0.84
CA ILE A 179 12.91 9.34 -0.13
C ILE A 179 13.44 8.56 -1.34
N PRO A 180 14.48 9.03 -2.07
CA PRO A 180 15.04 8.28 -3.18
C PRO A 180 15.73 6.98 -2.74
N ILE A 181 16.37 6.94 -1.56
CA ILE A 181 17.00 5.71 -1.05
C ILE A 181 15.95 4.61 -0.83
N VAL A 182 14.86 4.93 -0.11
CA VAL A 182 13.79 3.96 0.17
C VAL A 182 13.10 3.53 -1.13
N ASN A 183 12.89 4.47 -2.07
CA ASN A 183 12.37 4.10 -3.39
C ASN A 183 13.28 3.11 -4.12
N ALA A 184 14.61 3.31 -4.09
CA ALA A 184 15.57 2.39 -4.68
C ALA A 184 15.54 1.01 -3.99
N CYS A 185 15.44 0.96 -2.67
CA CYS A 185 15.26 -0.29 -1.92
C CYS A 185 13.99 -1.04 -2.34
N VAL A 186 12.86 -0.32 -2.49
CA VAL A 186 11.60 -0.89 -2.97
C VAL A 186 11.73 -1.39 -4.41
N ASP A 187 12.36 -0.64 -5.30
CA ASP A 187 12.60 -1.05 -6.68
C ASP A 187 13.47 -2.32 -6.75
N MET A 188 14.53 -2.39 -5.94
CA MET A 188 15.36 -3.59 -5.81
C MET A 188 14.52 -4.77 -5.34
N ALA A 189 13.70 -4.59 -4.31
CA ALA A 189 12.84 -5.65 -3.77
C ALA A 189 11.85 -6.18 -4.82
N LEU A 190 11.22 -5.29 -5.59
CA LEU A 190 10.29 -5.68 -6.66
C LEU A 190 10.98 -6.41 -7.81
N LYS A 191 12.22 -6.02 -8.15
CA LYS A 191 13.02 -6.67 -9.21
C LYS A 191 13.55 -8.05 -8.79
N LEU A 192 13.93 -8.20 -7.52
CA LEU A 192 14.50 -9.44 -6.98
C LEU A 192 13.43 -10.49 -6.64
N GLY A 193 12.32 -10.05 -6.04
CA GLY A 193 11.32 -10.98 -5.49
C GLY A 193 11.79 -11.68 -4.21
N MET A 194 10.88 -12.42 -3.57
CA MET A 194 11.21 -13.18 -2.36
C MET A 194 11.95 -14.48 -2.70
N PRO A 195 12.94 -14.90 -1.87
CA PRO A 195 13.27 -14.35 -0.55
C PRO A 195 14.23 -13.15 -0.52
N GLU A 196 14.96 -12.84 -1.59
CA GLU A 196 16.02 -11.82 -1.62
C GLU A 196 15.50 -10.39 -1.38
N ALA A 197 14.25 -10.11 -1.75
CA ALA A 197 13.58 -8.81 -1.52
C ALA A 197 13.58 -8.37 -0.06
N ARG A 198 13.65 -9.30 0.91
CA ARG A 198 13.69 -8.96 2.34
C ARG A 198 14.93 -8.13 2.73
N ILE A 199 16.03 -8.27 1.98
CA ILE A 199 17.32 -7.63 2.30
C ILE A 199 17.22 -6.11 2.12
N PRO A 200 16.93 -5.57 0.91
CA PRO A 200 16.82 -4.12 0.74
C PRO A 200 15.65 -3.51 1.53
N LEU A 201 14.56 -4.26 1.77
CA LEU A 201 13.46 -3.77 2.60
C LEU A 201 13.84 -3.68 4.09
N GLY A 202 14.65 -4.62 4.57
CA GLY A 202 15.23 -4.56 5.91
C GLY A 202 16.13 -3.34 6.09
N ASP A 203 17.01 -3.08 5.12
CA ASP A 203 17.87 -1.90 5.11
C ASP A 203 17.04 -0.61 5.15
N ALA A 204 15.97 -0.53 4.34
CA ALA A 204 15.06 0.63 4.35
C ALA A 204 14.38 0.84 5.70
N ALA A 205 13.89 -0.23 6.34
CA ALA A 205 13.22 -0.14 7.65
C ALA A 205 14.17 0.35 8.74
N VAL A 206 15.37 -0.23 8.83
CA VAL A 206 16.38 0.16 9.84
C VAL A 206 16.89 1.58 9.59
N LEU A 207 17.16 1.94 8.34
CA LEU A 207 17.61 3.29 7.99
C LEU A 207 16.58 4.35 8.40
N MET A 208 15.30 4.14 8.10
CA MET A 208 14.25 5.08 8.51
C MET A 208 14.08 5.12 10.03
N ALA A 209 14.10 3.95 10.70
CA ALA A 209 13.93 3.89 12.15
C ALA A 209 15.05 4.64 12.88
N THR A 210 16.27 4.63 12.35
CA THR A 210 17.44 5.31 12.94
C THR A 210 17.66 6.74 12.43
N SER A 211 16.92 7.19 11.42
CA SER A 211 17.02 8.55 10.87
C SER A 211 16.34 9.62 11.77
N PRO A 212 16.77 10.89 11.72
CA PRO A 212 16.02 11.98 12.36
C PRO A 212 14.61 12.07 11.77
N LYS A 213 13.63 12.47 12.59
CA LYS A 213 12.21 12.46 12.22
C LYS A 213 11.71 13.87 11.91
N SER A 214 10.83 13.98 10.93
CA SER A 214 10.07 15.20 10.67
C SER A 214 8.83 14.91 9.84
N ASN A 215 7.71 15.45 10.30
CA ASN A 215 6.45 15.50 9.58
C ASN A 215 6.12 16.89 9.02
N SER A 216 7.04 17.86 9.15
CA SER A 216 6.77 19.29 8.87
C SER A 216 6.26 19.54 7.45
N GLY A 217 6.82 18.84 6.46
CA GLY A 217 6.45 18.97 5.05
C GLY A 217 5.01 18.55 4.77
N HIS A 218 4.59 17.36 5.20
CA HIS A 218 3.23 16.88 4.89
C HIS A 218 2.18 17.58 5.73
N ILE A 219 2.47 17.93 7.00
CA ILE A 219 1.55 18.70 7.85
C ILE A 219 1.31 20.10 7.26
N ALA A 220 2.33 20.73 6.67
CA ALA A 220 2.16 21.99 5.97
C ALA A 220 1.18 21.86 4.79
N LEU A 221 1.29 20.78 4.01
CA LEU A 221 0.38 20.52 2.90
C LEU A 221 -1.04 20.21 3.40
N ASP A 222 -1.18 19.42 4.46
CA ASP A 222 -2.48 19.10 5.06
C ASP A 222 -3.19 20.35 5.60
N ALA A 223 -2.45 21.28 6.19
CA ALA A 223 -2.97 22.57 6.63
C ALA A 223 -3.47 23.41 5.43
N ALA A 224 -2.69 23.49 4.36
CA ALA A 224 -3.09 24.20 3.14
C ALA A 224 -4.32 23.55 2.48
N LEU A 225 -4.37 22.21 2.42
CA LEU A 225 -5.52 21.46 1.91
C LEU A 225 -6.77 21.70 2.77
N ALA A 226 -6.62 21.82 4.09
CA ALA A 226 -7.74 22.12 4.98
C ALA A 226 -8.33 23.51 4.71
N ASP A 227 -7.50 24.51 4.43
CA ASP A 227 -7.98 25.86 4.09
C ASP A 227 -8.66 25.89 2.72
N VAL A 228 -8.09 25.23 1.70
CA VAL A 228 -8.73 25.07 0.39
C VAL A 228 -10.11 24.41 0.51
N ARG A 229 -10.22 23.33 1.31
CA ARG A 229 -11.50 22.63 1.55
C ARG A 229 -12.54 23.49 2.28
N LYS A 230 -12.09 24.48 3.06
CA LYS A 230 -12.96 25.46 3.73
C LYS A 230 -13.32 26.66 2.83
N GLY A 231 -12.88 26.67 1.57
CA GLY A 231 -13.09 27.78 0.64
C GLY A 231 -12.17 28.98 0.87
N LYS A 232 -11.13 28.85 1.71
CA LYS A 232 -10.10 29.88 1.90
C LYS A 232 -9.03 29.75 0.83
N SER A 233 -9.39 30.01 -0.42
CA SER A 233 -8.46 29.93 -1.55
C SER A 233 -8.00 31.30 -2.01
N GLY A 234 -8.89 32.30 -2.05
CA GLY A 234 -8.59 33.60 -2.66
C GLY A 234 -8.38 33.50 -4.17
N ASP A 235 -8.25 34.65 -4.83
CA ASP A 235 -7.89 34.71 -6.25
C ASP A 235 -6.36 34.82 -6.44
N PHE A 236 -5.86 34.47 -7.62
CA PHE A 236 -4.42 34.56 -7.87
C PHE A 236 -3.96 36.02 -7.95
N PRO A 237 -2.90 36.44 -7.22
CA PRO A 237 -2.32 37.77 -7.40
C PRO A 237 -1.93 38.00 -8.87
N ARG A 238 -2.23 39.19 -9.41
CA ARG A 238 -2.02 39.50 -10.85
C ARG A 238 -0.60 39.19 -11.31
N HIS A 239 0.40 39.49 -10.47
CA HIS A 239 1.80 39.26 -10.78
C HIS A 239 2.25 37.80 -10.78
N LEU A 240 1.35 36.84 -10.48
CA LEU A 240 1.61 35.41 -10.59
C LEU A 240 0.75 34.70 -11.66
N GLN A 241 -0.21 35.40 -12.26
CA GLN A 241 -1.06 34.83 -13.31
C GLN A 241 -0.24 34.55 -14.58
N ASN A 242 -0.67 33.57 -15.39
CA ASN A 242 0.01 33.26 -16.64
C ASN A 242 -0.21 34.35 -17.69
N VAL A 243 0.84 35.09 -18.02
CA VAL A 243 0.84 36.12 -19.09
C VAL A 243 0.47 35.58 -20.47
N HIS A 244 0.69 34.30 -20.76
CA HIS A 244 0.30 33.70 -22.03
C HIS A 244 -1.21 33.41 -22.13
N ALA A 245 -1.95 33.54 -21.02
CA ALA A 245 -3.40 33.41 -20.99
C ALA A 245 -4.11 34.79 -20.99
N ASP A 246 -3.35 35.89 -21.04
CA ASP A 246 -3.94 37.23 -21.12
C ASP A 246 -4.59 37.43 -22.49
N SER A 247 -5.88 37.77 -22.48
CA SER A 247 -6.57 38.26 -23.67
C SER A 247 -6.07 39.67 -24.02
N TYR A 248 -6.15 40.06 -25.30
CA TYR A 248 -5.72 41.38 -25.81
C TYR A 248 -6.31 42.59 -25.05
N THR A 249 -7.34 42.38 -24.22
CA THR A 249 -8.04 43.40 -23.44
C THR A 249 -7.55 43.59 -22.00
N MET A 250 -6.53 42.85 -21.53
CA MET A 250 -5.94 43.06 -20.19
C MET A 250 -4.82 44.10 -20.24
N GLU A 251 -5.17 45.38 -20.05
CA GLU A 251 -4.28 46.55 -20.10
C GLU A 251 -3.31 46.71 -18.90
N ARG A 252 -3.17 45.72 -18.01
CA ARG A 252 -2.30 45.82 -16.81
C ARG A 252 -1.03 45.00 -16.97
N GLU A 253 0.11 45.67 -16.82
CA GLU A 253 1.42 45.03 -16.64
C GLU A 253 1.34 43.99 -15.51
N GLN A 254 1.90 42.80 -15.76
CA GLN A 254 1.87 41.70 -14.81
C GLN A 254 2.57 42.09 -13.50
N GLY A 255 3.69 42.82 -13.58
CA GLY A 255 4.44 43.26 -12.39
C GLY A 255 5.21 42.14 -11.67
N TYR A 256 5.40 40.99 -12.32
CA TYR A 256 6.18 39.88 -11.77
C TYR A 256 7.66 40.23 -11.65
N LEU A 257 8.22 40.08 -10.45
CA LEU A 257 9.63 40.25 -10.18
C LEU A 257 10.33 38.89 -10.27
N TYR A 258 11.17 38.71 -11.29
CA TYR A 258 11.90 37.46 -11.52
C TYR A 258 13.05 37.29 -10.49
N PRO A 259 12.98 36.32 -9.55
CA PRO A 259 13.88 36.28 -8.39
C PRO A 259 15.38 36.18 -8.74
N HIS A 260 15.73 35.51 -9.83
CA HIS A 260 17.14 35.33 -10.22
C HIS A 260 17.85 36.64 -10.58
N ASN A 261 17.12 37.72 -10.88
CA ASN A 261 17.67 39.04 -11.15
C ASN A 261 18.01 39.83 -9.86
N TYR A 262 17.69 39.30 -8.68
CA TYR A 262 17.90 39.95 -7.39
C TYR A 262 19.03 39.26 -6.59
N PRO A 263 19.68 39.98 -5.66
CA PRO A 263 20.69 39.40 -4.77
C PRO A 263 20.19 38.13 -4.06
N ASN A 264 21.07 37.14 -3.90
CA ASN A 264 20.75 35.82 -3.34
C ASN A 264 19.64 35.06 -4.10
N HIS A 265 19.30 35.48 -5.32
CA HIS A 265 18.18 34.96 -6.11
C HIS A 265 16.83 35.03 -5.38
N TRP A 266 16.62 36.08 -4.59
CA TRP A 266 15.41 36.29 -3.81
C TRP A 266 14.93 37.74 -3.88
N VAL A 267 13.62 37.93 -3.96
CA VAL A 267 12.95 39.23 -3.92
C VAL A 267 11.73 39.18 -3.00
N ARG A 268 11.54 40.24 -2.22
CA ARG A 268 10.32 40.43 -1.41
C ARG A 268 9.16 40.75 -2.35
N GLN A 269 8.32 39.76 -2.60
CA GLN A 269 7.09 39.84 -3.39
C GLN A 269 6.01 39.03 -2.68
N GLN A 270 4.75 39.45 -2.76
CA GLN A 270 3.63 38.65 -2.27
C GLN A 270 3.48 37.40 -3.14
N TYR A 271 3.28 36.23 -2.55
CA TYR A 271 2.99 35.01 -3.34
C TYR A 271 1.65 34.37 -3.00
N LEU A 272 1.19 34.52 -1.75
CA LEU A 272 -0.14 34.08 -1.36
C LEU A 272 -1.22 35.07 -1.86
N PRO A 273 -2.44 34.60 -2.09
CA PRO A 273 -3.63 35.44 -2.28
C PRO A 273 -3.80 36.47 -1.17
N ASP A 274 -4.49 37.56 -1.46
CA ASP A 274 -4.68 38.69 -0.53
C ASP A 274 -5.29 38.23 0.79
N GLU A 275 -6.24 37.29 0.75
CA GLU A 275 -6.92 36.73 1.93
C GLU A 275 -6.02 35.83 2.80
N LEU A 276 -4.86 35.42 2.27
CA LEU A 276 -3.92 34.50 2.92
C LEU A 276 -2.57 35.15 3.22
N VAL A 277 -2.42 36.46 3.01
CA VAL A 277 -1.18 37.17 3.37
C VAL A 277 -0.90 37.01 4.87
N GLY A 278 0.31 36.57 5.21
CA GLY A 278 0.73 36.29 6.59
C GLY A 278 0.40 34.88 7.09
N THR A 279 -0.27 34.05 6.28
CA THR A 279 -0.47 32.63 6.63
C THR A 279 0.84 31.86 6.51
N HIS A 280 1.16 31.07 7.54
CA HIS A 280 2.33 30.20 7.59
C HIS A 280 1.89 28.74 7.72
N TYR A 281 2.05 27.96 6.64
CA TYR A 281 1.74 26.52 6.67
C TYR A 281 2.94 25.68 7.10
N TYR A 282 4.13 26.02 6.62
CA TYR A 282 5.35 25.29 6.90
C TYR A 282 6.09 25.90 8.09
N VAL A 283 6.40 25.04 9.06
CA VAL A 283 7.21 25.37 10.24
C VAL A 283 8.40 24.43 10.25
N TYR A 284 9.61 25.00 10.27
CA TYR A 284 10.85 24.22 10.36
C TYR A 284 10.85 23.39 11.64
N ALA A 285 11.13 22.09 11.53
CA ALA A 285 11.31 21.24 12.70
C ALA A 285 12.71 21.41 13.33
N GLU A 286 12.85 20.98 14.58
CA GLU A 286 14.08 21.06 15.37
C GLU A 286 15.08 19.93 15.03
N ASN A 287 15.43 19.82 13.74
CA ASN A 287 16.47 18.92 13.26
C ASN A 287 17.54 19.67 12.45
N LYS A 288 18.71 19.06 12.28
CA LYS A 288 19.89 19.70 11.69
C LYS A 288 19.62 20.30 10.30
N LEU A 289 18.92 19.58 9.42
CA LEU A 289 18.74 20.03 8.03
C LEU A 289 17.70 21.16 7.94
N GLU A 290 16.57 21.03 8.63
CA GLU A 290 15.56 22.08 8.64
C GLU A 290 16.06 23.34 9.34
N GLN A 291 16.82 23.22 10.44
CA GLN A 291 17.42 24.38 11.11
C GLN A 291 18.49 25.06 10.25
N ALA A 292 19.28 24.30 9.48
CA ALA A 292 20.21 24.89 8.52
C ALA A 292 19.48 25.68 7.42
N ALA A 293 18.35 25.15 6.92
CA ALA A 293 17.51 25.86 5.97
C ALA A 293 16.87 27.12 6.58
N LYS A 294 16.39 27.05 7.82
CA LYS A 294 15.86 28.19 8.58
C LYS A 294 16.90 29.30 8.69
N GLN A 295 18.10 29.00 9.19
CA GLN A 295 19.19 29.96 9.36
C GLN A 295 19.58 30.64 8.03
N TYR A 296 19.63 29.87 6.94
CA TYR A 296 19.91 30.42 5.61
C TYR A 296 18.86 31.46 5.18
N TRP A 297 17.57 31.14 5.36
CA TRP A 297 16.48 32.03 4.95
C TRP A 297 16.28 33.21 5.88
N ASP A 298 16.46 33.05 7.19
CA ASP A 298 16.40 34.16 8.16
C ASP A 298 17.44 35.22 7.81
N LYS A 299 18.67 34.79 7.46
CA LYS A 299 19.76 35.68 7.02
C LYS A 299 19.41 36.43 5.73
N ILE A 300 18.79 35.75 4.75
CA ILE A 300 18.44 36.38 3.46
C ILE A 300 17.27 37.36 3.62
N LYS A 301 16.29 37.02 4.46
CA LYS A 301 15.08 37.83 4.67
C LYS A 301 15.26 38.95 5.68
N GLY A 302 16.41 39.02 6.35
CA GLY A 302 16.76 40.07 7.32
C GLY A 302 16.06 39.90 8.67
N GLU A 303 15.79 38.65 9.07
CA GLU A 303 15.17 38.30 10.35
C GLU A 303 16.21 38.01 11.46
N THR A 304 17.51 38.13 11.15
CA THR A 304 18.64 38.10 12.11
C THR A 304 19.79 39.00 11.68
#